data_AF-V5G8B6-F1
#
_entry.id   AF-V5G8B6-F1
#
_cell.length_a   1.000
_cell.length_b   1.000
_cell.length_c   1.000
_cell.angle_alpha   90.00
_cell.angle_beta   90.00
_cell.angle_gamma   90.00
#
_symmetry.space_group_name_H-M   'P 1'
#
loop_
_entity.id
_entity.type
_entity.pdbx_description
1 polymer ?
#
loop_
_entity_poly.entity_id
_entity_poly.type
_entity_poly.pdbx_seq_one_letter_code
_entity_poly.pdbx_strand_id
1 'polypeptide(L)'
;IDRSVDLITPLATQLTYEGLIDEIFGINCSTASFPIDNFLTSEERTSESLSEDKKQVILNSADKLFADIRDKNFNAVGAYLSKQAKAISAQLENTQEKSVQEMKLYVQRLPQILAKKKQLATHTAIAECIKEVTDSYDFLDTLQA
;
A
#
# COMPACT_ATOMS: atom_id res chain seq x y z
N ILE A 1 21.02 10.49 19.81
CA ILE A 1 22.21 10.10 19.03
C ILE A 1 22.36 11.12 17.91
N ASP A 2 23.57 11.66 17.69
CA ASP A 2 23.82 12.62 16.60
C ASP A 2 24.04 11.87 15.28
N ARG A 3 23.63 12.43 14.15
CA ARG A 3 23.82 11.80 12.83
C ARG A 3 25.30 11.62 12.49
N SER A 4 26.16 12.52 12.95
CA SER A 4 27.61 12.44 12.74
C SER A 4 28.26 11.17 13.32
N VAL A 5 27.57 10.45 14.21
CA VAL A 5 28.05 9.18 14.78
C VAL A 5 27.97 8.04 13.75
N ASP A 6 27.04 8.12 12.79
CA ASP A 6 26.85 7.13 11.74
C ASP A 6 26.38 7.80 10.44
N LEU A 7 27.36 8.04 9.57
CA LEU A 7 27.15 8.64 8.26
C LEU A 7 26.84 7.58 7.18
N ILE A 8 26.97 6.28 7.49
CA ILE A 8 26.85 5.21 6.51
C ILE A 8 25.40 4.76 6.36
N THR A 9 24.68 4.52 7.46
CA THR A 9 23.28 4.06 7.42
C THR A 9 22.37 4.89 6.51
N PRO A 10 22.43 6.23 6.47
CA PRO A 10 21.59 7.03 5.57
C PRO A 10 21.97 6.96 4.08
N LEU A 11 23.14 6.42 3.75
CA LEU A 11 23.59 6.26 2.35
C LEU A 11 23.17 4.91 1.77
N ALA A 12 22.86 3.94 2.62
CA ALA A 12 22.36 2.64 2.18
C ALA A 12 20.89 2.74 1.80
N THR A 13 20.53 2.21 0.63
CA THR A 13 19.13 2.12 0.19
C THR A 13 18.29 1.36 1.21
N GLN A 14 17.23 2.00 1.72
CA GLN A 14 16.32 1.34 2.65
C GLN A 14 15.46 0.29 1.93
N LEU A 15 15.23 -0.86 2.58
CA LEU A 15 14.53 -2.01 1.98
C LEU A 15 13.23 -2.39 2.72
N THR A 16 12.79 -1.56 3.67
CA THR A 16 11.46 -1.66 4.28
C THR A 16 10.40 -1.05 3.38
N TYR A 17 9.12 -1.38 3.58
CA TYR A 17 8.02 -0.81 2.80
C TYR A 17 7.99 0.72 2.85
N GLU A 18 8.00 1.33 4.04
CA GLU A 18 8.00 2.79 4.18
C GLU A 18 9.30 3.42 3.71
N GLY A 19 10.43 2.78 4.01
CA GLY A 19 11.74 3.18 3.48
C GLY A 19 11.75 3.28 1.95
N LEU A 20 11.32 2.25 1.22
CA LEU A 20 11.27 2.29 -0.24
C LEU A 20 10.27 3.32 -0.79
N ILE A 21 9.17 3.59 -0.07
CA ILE A 21 8.28 4.69 -0.45
C ILE A 21 9.02 6.02 -0.38
N ASP A 22 9.80 6.25 0.68
CA ASP A 22 10.58 7.47 0.86
C ASP A 22 11.72 7.60 -0.17
N GLU A 23 12.47 6.52 -0.43
CA GLU A 23 13.56 6.50 -1.40
C GLU A 23 13.08 6.81 -2.84
N ILE A 24 11.91 6.30 -3.23
CA ILE A 24 11.42 6.38 -4.61
C ILE A 24 10.51 7.59 -4.83
N PHE A 25 9.60 7.87 -3.89
CA PHE A 25 8.54 8.86 -4.06
C PHE A 25 8.67 10.07 -3.13
N GLY A 26 9.45 9.94 -2.05
CA GLY A 26 9.61 10.96 -1.02
C GLY A 26 8.38 11.10 -0.13
N ILE A 27 8.58 11.00 1.19
CA ILE A 27 7.53 11.24 2.19
C ILE A 27 7.74 12.60 2.81
N ASN A 28 6.78 13.50 2.60
CA ASN A 28 6.78 14.83 3.20
C ASN A 28 5.51 15.02 4.03
N CYS A 29 5.64 15.34 5.32
CA CYS A 29 4.51 15.51 6.24
C CYS A 29 3.55 14.32 6.22
N SER A 30 4.11 13.10 6.28
CA SER A 30 3.34 11.85 6.20
C SER A 30 2.50 11.72 4.93
N THR A 31 2.91 12.34 3.82
CA THR A 31 2.21 12.30 2.53
C THR A 31 3.20 12.01 1.42
N ALA A 32 2.80 11.18 0.47
CA ALA A 32 3.56 10.90 -0.75
C ALA A 32 2.64 10.95 -1.98
N SER A 33 3.23 11.22 -3.14
CA SER A 33 2.51 11.35 -4.42
C SER A 33 2.93 10.23 -5.37
N PHE A 34 1.97 9.47 -5.85
CA PHE A 34 2.20 8.29 -6.71
C PHE A 34 1.60 8.51 -8.10
N PRO A 35 2.09 7.82 -9.15
CA PRO A 35 1.46 7.83 -10.47
C PRO A 35 0.00 7.38 -10.37
N ILE A 36 -0.93 8.11 -10.99
CA ILE A 36 -2.36 7.82 -10.84
C ILE A 36 -2.76 6.48 -11.50
N ASP A 37 -2.05 6.06 -12.54
CA ASP A 37 -2.38 4.87 -13.35
C ASP A 37 -2.46 3.56 -12.55
N ASN A 38 -1.63 3.41 -11.51
CA ASN A 38 -1.65 2.23 -10.64
C ASN A 38 -2.87 2.19 -9.71
N PHE A 39 -3.58 3.32 -9.53
CA PHE A 39 -4.78 3.41 -8.67
C PHE A 39 -6.09 3.26 -9.45
N LEU A 40 -6.03 3.32 -10.78
CA LEU A 40 -7.21 3.25 -11.64
C LEU A 40 -7.55 1.82 -12.00
N THR A 41 -8.84 1.47 -11.86
CA THR A 41 -9.38 0.24 -12.44
C THR A 41 -9.36 0.32 -13.96
N SER A 42 -9.41 -0.83 -14.65
CA SER A 42 -9.40 -0.89 -16.12
C SER A 42 -10.54 -0.08 -16.76
N GLU A 43 -11.66 0.11 -16.07
CA GLU A 43 -12.82 0.88 -16.54
C GLU A 43 -12.62 2.39 -16.38
N GLU A 44 -11.86 2.83 -15.37
CA GLU A 44 -11.60 4.25 -15.09
C GLU A 44 -10.51 4.84 -15.98
N ARG A 45 -9.66 4.02 -16.60
CA ARG A 45 -8.60 4.46 -17.55
C ARG A 45 -9.15 4.98 -18.88
N THR A 46 -10.38 4.61 -19.23
CA THR A 46 -11.01 4.99 -20.52
C THR A 46 -11.72 6.33 -20.50
N SER A 47 -11.89 6.96 -19.34
CA SER A 47 -12.44 8.32 -19.27
C SER A 47 -11.32 9.36 -19.33
N GLU A 48 -11.26 10.14 -20.41
CA GLU A 48 -10.28 11.23 -20.68
C GLU A 48 -10.39 12.43 -19.70
N SER A 49 -10.75 12.23 -18.43
CA SER A 49 -11.10 13.31 -17.50
C SER A 49 -10.35 13.26 -16.17
N LEU A 50 -9.07 12.92 -16.20
CA LEU A 50 -8.18 13.11 -15.06
C LEU A 50 -7.23 14.26 -15.35
N SER A 51 -7.44 15.37 -14.64
CA SER A 51 -6.63 16.60 -14.72
C SER A 51 -5.37 16.53 -13.85
N GLU A 52 -5.20 15.47 -13.06
CA GLU A 52 -4.07 15.25 -12.16
C GLU A 52 -3.38 13.92 -12.47
N ASP A 53 -2.08 13.96 -12.80
CA ASP A 53 -1.27 12.78 -13.14
C ASP A 53 -0.81 11.99 -11.89
N LYS A 54 -1.02 12.55 -10.69
CA LYS A 54 -0.51 11.99 -9.43
C LYS A 54 -1.60 11.89 -8.38
N LYS A 55 -1.58 10.80 -7.63
CA LYS A 55 -2.42 10.58 -6.45
C LYS A 55 -1.63 10.86 -5.17
N GLN A 56 -2.08 11.84 -4.37
CA GLN A 56 -1.59 12.00 -3.00
C GLN A 56 -2.23 11.00 -2.04
N VAL A 57 -1.40 10.41 -1.17
CA VAL A 57 -1.80 9.47 -0.13
C VAL A 57 -1.14 9.85 1.19
N ILE A 58 -1.95 9.88 2.26
CA ILE A 58 -1.47 10.09 3.63
C ILE A 58 -1.02 8.73 4.21
N LEU A 59 0.20 8.67 4.71
CA LEU A 59 0.89 7.49 5.22
C LEU A 59 1.15 7.66 6.72
N ASN A 60 0.23 7.16 7.55
CA ASN A 60 0.39 7.17 9.00
C ASN A 60 -0.35 6.01 9.66
N SER A 61 -0.16 5.83 10.98
CA SER A 61 -0.71 4.69 11.73
C SER A 61 -2.22 4.75 11.98
N ALA A 62 -2.94 5.78 11.49
CA ALA A 62 -4.41 5.73 11.46
C ALA A 62 -4.90 4.65 10.48
N ASP A 63 -4.11 4.36 9.44
CA ASP A 63 -4.26 3.17 8.63
C ASP A 63 -3.58 1.98 9.33
N LYS A 64 -4.41 1.03 9.80
CA LYS A 64 -3.92 -0.18 10.46
C LYS A 64 -3.15 -1.10 9.52
N LEU A 65 -3.54 -1.16 8.25
CA LEU A 65 -2.81 -1.96 7.27
C LEU A 65 -1.42 -1.39 7.06
N PHE A 66 -1.30 -0.07 6.92
CA PHE A 66 0.00 0.60 6.82
C PHE A 66 0.86 0.35 8.05
N ALA A 67 0.28 0.50 9.26
CA ALA A 67 0.99 0.24 10.52
C ALA A 67 1.56 -1.19 10.60
N ASP A 68 0.87 -2.19 10.03
CA ASP A 68 1.33 -3.57 10.02
C ASP A 68 2.50 -3.83 9.06
N ILE A 69 2.55 -3.10 7.93
CA ILE A 69 3.48 -3.38 6.82
C ILE A 69 4.65 -2.39 6.68
N ARG A 70 4.53 -1.17 7.20
CA ARG A 70 5.53 -0.09 7.01
C ARG A 70 6.96 -0.50 7.39
N ASP A 71 7.10 -1.24 8.49
CA ASP A 71 8.38 -1.66 9.07
C ASP A 71 8.84 -3.03 8.53
N LYS A 72 8.08 -3.67 7.63
CA LYS A 72 8.45 -4.96 7.04
C LYS A 72 9.43 -4.77 5.90
N ASN A 73 10.39 -5.70 5.75
CA ASN A 73 11.13 -5.83 4.50
C ASN A 73 10.16 -6.03 3.33
N PHE A 74 10.42 -5.34 2.21
CA PHE A 74 9.50 -5.28 1.08
C PHE A 74 9.13 -6.67 0.52
N ASN A 75 10.05 -7.63 0.55
CA ASN A 75 9.80 -9.00 0.08
C ASN A 75 8.68 -9.71 0.86
N ALA A 76 8.41 -9.31 2.10
CA ALA A 76 7.33 -9.88 2.92
C ALA A 76 5.96 -9.21 2.67
N VAL A 77 5.93 -8.02 2.07
CA VAL A 77 4.72 -7.21 1.92
C VAL A 77 3.71 -7.88 0.98
N GLY A 78 4.15 -8.37 -0.18
CA GLY A 78 3.24 -8.97 -1.17
C GLY A 78 2.47 -10.19 -0.63
N ALA A 79 3.15 -11.06 0.13
CA ALA A 79 2.52 -12.20 0.78
C ALA A 79 1.52 -11.76 1.86
N TYR A 80 1.85 -10.71 2.63
CA TYR A 80 0.94 -10.14 3.63
C TYR A 80 -0.32 -9.54 2.99
N LEU A 81 -0.18 -8.70 1.96
CA LEU A 81 -1.32 -8.12 1.23
C LEU A 81 -2.22 -9.20 0.63
N SER A 82 -1.63 -10.24 0.04
CA SER A 82 -2.37 -11.39 -0.50
C SER A 82 -3.19 -12.13 0.57
N LYS A 83 -2.65 -12.29 1.78
CA LYS A 83 -3.37 -12.88 2.91
C LYS A 83 -4.54 -12.00 3.36
N GLN A 84 -4.33 -10.69 3.45
CA GLN A 84 -5.38 -9.73 3.81
C GLN A 84 -6.49 -9.68 2.75
N ALA A 85 -6.14 -9.74 1.46
CA ALA A 85 -7.09 -9.82 0.36
C ALA A 85 -8.03 -11.03 0.50
N LYS A 86 -7.46 -12.23 0.69
CA LYS A 86 -8.25 -13.46 0.90
C LYS A 86 -9.18 -13.36 2.11
N ALA A 87 -8.71 -12.76 3.21
CA ALA A 87 -9.52 -12.58 4.41
C ALA A 87 -10.69 -11.61 4.19
N ILE A 88 -10.48 -10.51 3.46
CA ILE A 88 -11.54 -9.55 3.13
C ILE A 88 -12.56 -10.16 2.16
N SER A 89 -12.10 -10.88 1.12
CA SER A 89 -13.00 -11.56 0.18
C SER A 89 -13.90 -12.58 0.89
N ALA A 90 -13.34 -13.40 1.77
CA ALA A 90 -14.11 -14.35 2.57
C ALA A 90 -15.15 -13.66 3.48
N GLN A 91 -14.88 -12.46 3.99
CA GLN A 91 -15.84 -11.69 4.78
C GLN A 91 -16.99 -11.13 3.93
N LEU A 92 -16.73 -10.80 2.67
CA LEU A 92 -17.73 -10.26 1.73
C LEU A 92 -18.62 -11.36 1.12
N GLU A 93 -18.07 -12.54 0.84
CA GLU A 93 -18.79 -13.68 0.23
C GLU A 93 -19.73 -14.40 1.22
N ASN A 94 -19.47 -14.28 2.53
CA ASN A 94 -20.23 -14.96 3.57
C ASN A 94 -21.70 -14.45 3.70
N THR A 95 -22.20 -13.58 2.82
CA THR A 95 -23.55 -13.00 2.85
C THR A 95 -24.69 -13.95 2.45
N GLN A 96 -24.40 -15.07 1.77
CA GLN A 96 -25.45 -15.86 1.12
C GLN A 96 -26.28 -16.77 2.06
N GLU A 97 -25.81 -17.04 3.28
CA GLU A 97 -26.49 -17.96 4.23
C GLU A 97 -26.57 -17.38 5.65
N LYS A 98 -27.20 -16.21 5.81
CA LYS A 98 -27.33 -15.55 7.13
C LYS A 98 -28.78 -15.43 7.58
N SER A 99 -29.02 -15.69 8.87
CA SER A 99 -30.26 -15.32 9.55
C SER A 99 -30.47 -13.80 9.52
N VAL A 100 -31.71 -13.32 9.64
CA VAL A 100 -32.04 -11.89 9.71
C VAL A 100 -31.23 -11.15 10.79
N GLN A 101 -30.97 -11.80 11.93
CA GLN A 101 -30.16 -11.24 13.02
C GLN A 101 -28.68 -11.08 12.62
N GLU A 102 -28.13 -12.08 11.93
CA GLU A 102 -26.74 -12.07 11.46
C GLU A 102 -26.54 -11.07 10.30
N MET A 103 -27.57 -10.91 9.46
CA MET A 103 -27.59 -9.89 8.42
C MET A 103 -27.54 -8.48 9.00
N LYS A 104 -28.29 -8.21 10.07
CA LYS A 104 -28.22 -6.92 10.80
C LYS A 104 -26.80 -6.64 11.33
N LEU A 105 -26.16 -7.63 11.96
CA LEU A 105 -24.78 -7.50 12.45
C LEU A 105 -23.77 -7.31 11.30
N TYR A 106 -23.99 -7.97 10.16
CA TYR A 106 -23.14 -7.81 8.98
C TYR A 106 -23.23 -6.39 8.41
N VAL A 107 -24.45 -5.87 8.21
CA VAL A 107 -24.66 -4.50 7.70
C VAL A 107 -23.98 -3.46 8.61
N GLN A 108 -23.98 -3.67 9.93
CA GLN A 108 -23.26 -2.80 10.87
C GLN A 108 -21.74 -2.83 10.69
N ARG A 109 -21.16 -3.98 10.29
CA ARG A 109 -19.71 -4.14 10.08
C ARG A 109 -19.26 -3.79 8.66
N LEU A 110 -20.17 -3.82 7.69
CA LEU A 110 -19.88 -3.61 6.27
C LEU A 110 -19.07 -2.33 5.99
N PRO A 111 -19.34 -1.16 6.60
CA PRO A 111 -18.53 0.05 6.37
C PRO A 111 -17.05 -0.15 6.73
N GLN A 112 -16.78 -0.89 7.81
CA GLN A 112 -15.41 -1.19 8.24
C GLN A 112 -14.72 -2.15 7.27
N ILE A 113 -15.44 -3.13 6.73
CA ILE A 113 -14.92 -4.07 5.72
C ILE A 113 -14.58 -3.32 4.43
N LEU A 114 -15.46 -2.43 3.97
CA LEU A 114 -15.24 -1.61 2.78
C LEU A 114 -14.08 -0.63 2.96
N ALA A 115 -13.94 -0.01 4.14
CA ALA A 115 -12.79 0.82 4.47
C ALA A 115 -11.48 0.03 4.37
N LYS A 116 -11.42 -1.18 4.96
CA LYS A 116 -10.25 -2.07 4.85
C LYS A 116 -9.97 -2.48 3.41
N LYS A 117 -11.00 -2.76 2.60
CA LYS A 117 -10.85 -3.08 1.18
C LYS A 117 -10.22 -1.91 0.42
N LYS A 118 -10.63 -0.67 0.71
CA LYS A 118 -10.04 0.53 0.12
C LYS A 118 -8.57 0.71 0.51
N GLN A 119 -8.23 0.57 1.79
CA GLN A 119 -6.85 0.62 2.29
C GLN A 119 -5.97 -0.44 1.62
N LEU A 120 -6.49 -1.66 1.51
CA LEU A 120 -5.81 -2.74 0.81
C LEU A 120 -5.55 -2.40 -0.66
N ALA A 121 -6.55 -1.89 -1.38
CA ALA A 121 -6.38 -1.50 -2.78
C ALA A 121 -5.30 -0.41 -2.94
N THR A 122 -5.32 0.60 -2.08
CA THR A 122 -4.28 1.67 -2.05
C THR A 122 -2.88 1.08 -1.84
N HIS A 123 -2.69 0.20 -0.86
CA HIS A 123 -1.37 -0.36 -0.56
C HIS A 123 -0.90 -1.42 -1.58
N THR A 124 -1.83 -2.12 -2.25
CA THR A 124 -1.50 -2.96 -3.40
C THR A 124 -0.98 -2.12 -4.56
N ALA A 125 -1.66 -1.02 -4.91
CA ALA A 125 -1.22 -0.11 -5.97
C ALA A 125 0.18 0.47 -5.66
N ILE A 126 0.41 0.94 -4.43
CA ILE A 126 1.73 1.44 -4.01
C ILE A 126 2.79 0.34 -4.10
N ALA A 127 2.48 -0.89 -3.67
CA ALA A 127 3.42 -2.00 -3.76
C ALA A 127 3.76 -2.35 -5.22
N GLU A 128 2.81 -2.22 -6.15
CA GLU A 128 3.07 -2.37 -7.59
C GLU A 128 4.00 -1.27 -8.10
N CYS A 129 3.77 0.00 -7.75
CA CYS A 129 4.67 1.10 -8.12
C CYS A 129 6.11 0.87 -7.60
N ILE A 130 6.27 0.44 -6.35
CA ILE A 130 7.60 0.12 -5.81
C ILE A 130 8.21 -1.04 -6.59
N LYS A 131 7.43 -2.07 -6.87
CA LYS A 131 7.90 -3.27 -7.56
C LYS A 131 8.41 -2.97 -8.97
N GLU A 132 7.74 -2.09 -9.71
CA GLU A 132 8.19 -1.63 -11.03
C GLU A 132 9.61 -1.06 -10.99
N VAL A 133 9.96 -0.33 -9.93
CA VAL A 133 11.31 0.21 -9.73
C VAL A 133 12.28 -0.86 -9.24
N THR A 134 11.88 -1.67 -8.25
CA THR A 134 12.80 -2.66 -7.64
C THR A 134 13.14 -3.84 -8.55
N ASP A 135 12.27 -4.15 -9.52
CA ASP A 135 12.53 -5.17 -10.54
C ASP A 135 13.41 -4.65 -11.70
N SER A 136 13.72 -3.34 -11.72
CA SER A 136 14.58 -2.75 -12.76
C SER A 136 16.05 -3.17 -12.61
N TYR A 137 16.76 -3.26 -13.75
CA TYR A 137 18.19 -3.56 -13.76
C TYR A 137 18.99 -2.53 -12.96
N ASP A 138 18.72 -1.23 -13.18
CA ASP A 138 19.47 -0.14 -12.55
C ASP A 138 19.38 -0.18 -11.02
N PHE A 139 18.20 -0.51 -10.48
CA PHE A 139 18.02 -0.67 -9.04
C PHE A 139 18.80 -1.87 -8.50
N LEU A 140 18.76 -3.01 -9.19
CA LEU A 140 19.48 -4.22 -8.79
C LEU A 140 21.00 -4.06 -8.89
N ASP A 141 21.49 -3.33 -9.89
CA ASP A 141 22.91 -3.00 -10.06
C ASP A 141 23.39 -2.09 -8.92
N THR A 142 22.58 -1.08 -8.55
CA THR A 142 22.86 -0.18 -7.42
C THR A 142 22.95 -0.92 -6.09
N LEU A 143 22.15 -1.98 -5.88
CA LEU A 143 22.20 -2.80 -4.67
C LEU A 143 23.42 -3.74 -4.58
N GLN A 144 24.10 -4.00 -5.70
CA GLN A 144 25.30 -4.84 -5.74
C GLN A 144 26.61 -4.06 -5.53
N ALA A 145 26.58 -2.75 -5.78
CA ALA A 145 27.70 -1.83 -5.61
C ALA A 145 27.97 -1.51 -4.13
#